data_AF-A0A353DKJ9-F1
#
_entry.id   AF-A0A353DKJ9-F1
#
_cell.length_a   1.000
_cell.length_b   1.000
_cell.length_c   1.000
_cell.angle_alpha   90.00
_cell.angle_beta   90.00
_cell.angle_gamma   90.00
#
_symmetry.space_group_name_H-M   'P 1'
#
loop_
_entity.id
_entity.type
_entity.pdbx_description
1 polymer ?
#
loop_
_entity_poly.entity_id
_entity_poly.type
_entity_poly.pdbx_seq_one_letter_code
_entity_poly.pdbx_strand_id
1 'polypeptide(L)'
;MPSKLTDHLEEELEKGKRAENSNGFLYHGFYFFYSLDYLGKIFNLLSEACSLQKSFDEMDSFAKKCFLREQAIDELELVFKEHFIPLKRESIFAAWVYEKEDANAYFIEAYKQILDRKRKAPRNVQELNRVYEEVVYKRNAAFHRKNIQRFHLFRTDALSLDETTNFVSSYPGLPSETDIIQELSFAFQFLDSSFDVFTKISLFLFFFLRSMPYYNENFFLCKYILSTYLFEKGYSLMSLTMGQLIERNKAELKTKLSKILQEGRGNLFDLASFCVDFLHDGISSLSFELAKKKYSIPKNSQPKIKNDEKLNYYLSLGNVFASYGLNIFEIEKETGISIPTINRFLKRMREEGRLQQKRIGRRDFFSLK
;
A
#
# COMPACT_ATOMS: atom_id res chain seq x y z
N MET A 1 11.61 -8.25 -20.81
CA MET A 1 10.32 -8.98 -20.88
C MET A 1 9.26 -7.96 -21.26
N PRO A 2 8.46 -8.18 -22.33
CA PRO A 2 7.38 -7.27 -22.69
C PRO A 2 6.36 -7.22 -21.54
N SER A 3 5.79 -6.04 -21.29
CA SER A 3 4.98 -5.74 -20.11
C SER A 3 3.64 -6.47 -20.15
N LYS A 4 3.52 -7.53 -19.34
CA LYS A 4 2.25 -8.21 -19.01
C LYS A 4 1.11 -7.26 -18.61
N LEU A 5 1.43 -6.03 -18.21
CA LEU A 5 0.45 -4.99 -17.87
C LEU A 5 -0.21 -4.38 -19.12
N THR A 6 0.52 -4.23 -20.23
CA THR A 6 -0.05 -3.68 -21.48
C THR A 6 -1.05 -4.66 -22.08
N ASP A 7 -0.68 -5.94 -22.09
CA ASP A 7 -1.58 -7.03 -22.50
C ASP A 7 -2.78 -7.16 -21.55
N HIS A 8 -2.58 -7.01 -20.23
CA HIS A 8 -3.68 -7.06 -19.25
C HIS A 8 -4.61 -5.85 -19.35
N LEU A 9 -4.10 -4.65 -19.63
CA LEU A 9 -4.92 -3.43 -19.81
C LEU A 9 -5.73 -3.48 -21.10
N GLU A 10 -5.16 -4.00 -22.19
CA GLU A 10 -5.90 -4.26 -23.45
C GLU A 10 -6.96 -5.36 -23.25
N GLU A 11 -6.66 -6.38 -22.44
CA GLU A 11 -7.60 -7.44 -22.10
C GLU A 11 -8.73 -6.96 -21.16
N GLU A 12 -8.46 -6.06 -20.22
CA GLU A 12 -9.49 -5.42 -19.37
C GLU A 12 -10.38 -4.45 -20.19
N LEU A 13 -9.80 -3.74 -21.18
CA LEU A 13 -10.55 -2.94 -22.16
C LEU A 13 -11.48 -3.78 -23.04
N GLU A 14 -11.10 -5.01 -23.37
CA GLU A 14 -11.93 -5.97 -24.14
C GLU A 14 -12.95 -6.72 -23.26
N LYS A 15 -12.60 -7.05 -22.00
CA LYS A 15 -13.49 -7.75 -21.04
C LYS A 15 -14.66 -6.88 -20.55
N GLY A 16 -14.53 -5.55 -20.58
CA GLY A 16 -15.63 -4.62 -20.30
C GLY A 16 -16.84 -4.73 -21.25
N LYS A 17 -16.76 -5.54 -22.32
CA LYS A 17 -17.83 -5.67 -23.32
C LYS A 17 -18.82 -6.81 -23.07
N ARG A 18 -18.62 -7.74 -22.12
CA ARG A 18 -19.54 -8.89 -21.94
C ARG A 18 -19.72 -9.36 -20.49
N ALA A 19 -20.98 -9.29 -20.04
CA ALA A 19 -21.64 -9.92 -18.89
C ALA A 19 -21.78 -9.09 -17.59
N GLU A 20 -23.00 -9.15 -17.03
CA GLU A 20 -23.65 -8.25 -16.05
C GLU A 20 -23.99 -6.89 -16.66
N ASN A 21 -25.19 -6.32 -16.36
CA ASN A 21 -25.63 -5.06 -16.97
C ASN A 21 -24.52 -4.02 -16.78
N SER A 22 -23.78 -3.73 -17.87
CA SER A 22 -22.40 -3.20 -17.88
C SER A 22 -22.23 -1.80 -17.28
N ASN A 23 -23.30 -1.25 -16.73
CA ASN A 23 -23.41 0.12 -16.30
C ASN A 23 -23.65 0.24 -14.78
N GLY A 24 -23.74 -0.82 -13.99
CA GLY A 24 -23.94 -0.70 -12.53
C GLY A 24 -24.35 -1.97 -11.77
N PHE A 25 -24.66 -1.82 -10.48
CA PHE A 25 -25.15 -2.90 -9.61
C PHE A 25 -26.18 -2.39 -8.58
N LEU A 26 -26.94 -3.31 -7.99
CA LEU A 26 -27.85 -3.10 -6.85
C LEU A 26 -27.67 -4.24 -5.83
N TYR A 27 -27.42 -3.91 -4.57
CA TYR A 27 -27.23 -4.86 -3.47
C TYR A 27 -27.72 -4.28 -2.15
N HIS A 28 -28.68 -4.94 -1.49
CA HIS A 28 -29.33 -4.49 -0.24
C HIS A 28 -29.72 -3.00 -0.21
N GLY A 29 -30.25 -2.48 -1.32
CA GLY A 29 -30.69 -1.08 -1.43
C GLY A 29 -29.56 -0.08 -1.70
N PHE A 30 -28.31 -0.51 -1.78
CA PHE A 30 -27.20 0.27 -2.30
C PHE A 30 -27.04 0.02 -3.79
N TYR A 31 -26.81 1.07 -4.56
CA TYR A 31 -26.60 0.96 -5.98
C TYR A 31 -25.49 1.88 -6.46
N PHE A 32 -24.87 1.50 -7.57
CA PHE A 32 -23.91 2.32 -8.29
C PHE A 32 -24.20 2.17 -9.77
N PHE A 33 -24.21 3.27 -10.49
CA PHE A 33 -24.24 3.24 -11.95
C PHE A 33 -23.18 4.18 -12.51
N TYR A 34 -22.52 3.74 -13.57
CA TYR A 34 -21.60 4.57 -14.33
C TYR A 34 -22.35 5.76 -14.92
N SER A 35 -21.79 6.96 -14.72
CA SER A 35 -22.12 8.14 -15.50
C SER A 35 -21.00 8.41 -16.49
N LEU A 36 -21.29 9.18 -17.55
CA LEU A 36 -20.26 9.61 -18.51
C LEU A 36 -19.13 10.40 -17.84
N ASP A 37 -19.47 11.25 -16.86
CA ASP A 37 -18.50 12.02 -16.08
C ASP A 37 -17.55 11.09 -15.32
N TYR A 38 -18.10 10.10 -14.62
CA TYR A 38 -17.30 9.14 -13.87
C TYR A 38 -16.43 8.28 -14.77
N LEU A 39 -16.95 7.82 -15.92
CA LEU A 39 -16.15 7.10 -16.91
C LEU A 39 -14.99 7.97 -17.43
N GLY A 40 -15.23 9.27 -17.64
CA GLY A 40 -14.18 10.23 -17.98
C GLY A 40 -13.09 10.31 -16.89
N LYS A 41 -13.48 10.39 -15.62
CA LYS A 41 -12.54 10.38 -14.48
C LYS A 41 -11.71 9.09 -14.44
N ILE A 42 -12.35 7.93 -14.57
CA ILE A 42 -11.68 6.63 -14.60
C ILE A 42 -10.69 6.54 -15.76
N PHE A 43 -11.09 6.96 -16.96
CA PHE A 43 -10.22 6.93 -18.13
C PHE A 43 -8.96 7.79 -17.92
N ASN A 44 -9.13 9.00 -17.40
CA ASN A 44 -8.02 9.88 -17.06
C ASN A 44 -7.11 9.25 -16.00
N LEU A 45 -7.69 8.69 -14.94
CA LEU A 45 -6.95 8.05 -13.86
C LEU A 45 -6.11 6.85 -14.36
N LEU A 46 -6.69 6.01 -15.21
CA LEU A 46 -5.99 4.87 -15.83
C LEU A 46 -4.85 5.33 -16.74
N SER A 47 -5.06 6.38 -17.54
CA SER A 47 -4.04 6.96 -18.41
C SER A 47 -2.84 7.50 -17.62
N GLU A 48 -3.11 8.21 -16.52
CA GLU A 48 -2.07 8.72 -15.63
C GLU A 48 -1.36 7.61 -14.86
N ALA A 49 -2.10 6.61 -14.38
CA ALA A 49 -1.52 5.43 -13.73
C ALA A 49 -0.55 4.69 -14.67
N CYS A 50 -0.93 4.52 -15.94
CA CYS A 50 -0.09 3.93 -16.98
C CYS A 50 1.18 4.76 -17.19
N SER A 51 1.05 6.09 -17.28
CA SER A 51 2.18 7.01 -17.45
C SER A 51 3.15 6.97 -16.27
N LEU A 52 2.62 6.95 -15.04
CA LEU A 52 3.40 6.79 -13.81
C LEU A 52 4.14 5.46 -13.80
N GLN A 53 3.45 4.36 -14.12
CA GLN A 53 4.04 3.03 -14.14
C GLN A 53 5.15 2.92 -15.20
N LYS A 54 4.94 3.46 -16.40
CA LYS A 54 5.98 3.52 -17.44
C LYS A 54 7.20 4.29 -16.96
N SER A 55 7.00 5.45 -16.35
CA SER A 55 8.08 6.24 -15.78
C SER A 55 8.83 5.45 -14.70
N PHE A 56 8.12 4.77 -13.81
CA PHE A 56 8.73 3.91 -12.81
C PHE A 56 9.50 2.76 -13.46
N ASP A 57 8.99 2.17 -14.54
CA ASP A 57 9.58 1.02 -15.18
C ASP A 57 10.89 1.30 -15.92
N GLU A 58 11.09 2.52 -16.37
CA GLU A 58 12.33 3.00 -16.99
C GLU A 58 13.48 3.19 -15.98
N MET A 59 13.21 3.14 -14.68
CA MET A 59 14.24 3.34 -13.66
C MET A 59 15.18 2.16 -13.51
N ASP A 60 16.38 2.43 -12.97
CA ASP A 60 17.30 1.40 -12.53
C ASP A 60 16.65 0.48 -11.49
N SER A 61 16.93 -0.83 -11.59
CA SER A 61 16.29 -1.84 -10.75
C SER A 61 16.56 -1.65 -9.25
N PHE A 62 17.74 -1.15 -8.88
CA PHE A 62 18.05 -0.81 -7.51
C PHE A 62 17.30 0.44 -7.05
N ALA A 63 17.24 1.47 -7.89
CA ALA A 63 16.45 2.66 -7.61
C ALA A 63 14.96 2.32 -7.37
N LYS A 64 14.39 1.41 -8.16
CA LYS A 64 13.02 0.88 -7.94
C LYS A 64 12.87 0.23 -6.57
N LYS A 65 13.81 -0.66 -6.18
CA LYS A 65 13.79 -1.33 -4.86
C LYS A 65 13.86 -0.31 -3.72
N CYS A 66 14.75 0.68 -3.82
CA CYS A 66 14.87 1.74 -2.83
C CYS A 66 13.58 2.55 -2.73
N PHE A 67 13.03 2.98 -3.87
CA PHE A 67 11.79 3.77 -3.89
C PHE A 67 10.63 3.01 -3.24
N LEU A 68 10.38 1.76 -3.64
CA LEU A 68 9.31 0.94 -3.05
C LEU A 68 9.52 0.71 -1.54
N ARG A 69 10.76 0.50 -1.09
CA ARG A 69 11.05 0.40 0.34
C ARG A 69 10.70 1.69 1.08
N GLU A 70 11.10 2.85 0.56
CA GLU A 70 10.80 4.13 1.22
C GLU A 70 9.28 4.36 1.31
N GLN A 71 8.53 4.08 0.24
CA GLN A 71 7.06 4.18 0.24
C GLN A 71 6.44 3.21 1.27
N ALA A 72 6.92 1.96 1.35
CA ALA A 72 6.46 1.02 2.36
C ALA A 72 6.78 1.48 3.80
N ILE A 73 7.93 2.12 4.01
CA ILE A 73 8.30 2.68 5.32
C ILE A 73 7.42 3.88 5.67
N ASP A 74 7.10 4.76 4.72
CA ASP A 74 6.17 5.87 4.93
C ASP A 74 4.79 5.38 5.35
N GLU A 75 4.28 4.35 4.66
CA GLU A 75 3.01 3.70 4.99
C GLU A 75 3.04 3.05 6.38
N LEU A 76 4.10 2.33 6.72
CA LEU A 76 4.27 1.72 8.04
C LEU A 76 4.35 2.79 9.14
N GLU A 77 5.06 3.90 8.91
CA GLU A 77 5.15 5.01 9.86
C GLU A 77 3.77 5.59 10.18
N LEU A 78 2.92 5.74 9.16
CA LEU A 78 1.53 6.15 9.33
C LEU A 78 0.73 5.12 10.12
N VAL A 79 0.80 3.84 9.74
CA VAL A 79 0.10 2.74 10.43
C VAL A 79 0.48 2.70 11.91
N PHE A 80 1.76 2.79 12.24
CA PHE A 80 2.22 2.79 13.63
C PHE A 80 1.76 4.03 14.40
N LYS A 81 1.64 5.19 13.74
CA LYS A 81 1.16 6.41 14.36
C LYS A 81 -0.33 6.37 14.69
N GLU A 82 -1.15 5.76 13.83
CA GLU A 82 -2.61 5.79 13.94
C GLU A 82 -3.18 4.68 14.80
N HIS A 83 -2.68 3.47 14.58
CA HIS A 83 -3.29 2.25 15.09
C HIS A 83 -2.57 1.73 16.33
N PHE A 84 -1.38 2.24 16.60
CA PHE A 84 -0.45 1.60 17.52
C PHE A 84 0.45 2.59 18.27
N ILE A 85 1.44 2.07 19.01
CA ILE A 85 2.48 2.89 19.61
C ILE A 85 3.34 3.49 18.49
N PRO A 86 3.40 4.84 18.36
CA PRO A 86 4.14 5.48 17.29
C PRO A 86 5.63 5.08 17.31
N LEU A 87 6.12 4.62 16.16
CA LEU A 87 7.54 4.33 15.96
C LEU A 87 8.17 5.44 15.12
N LYS A 88 9.41 5.82 15.47
CA LYS A 88 10.21 6.72 14.62
C LYS A 88 10.55 6.00 13.31
N ARG A 89 10.51 6.72 12.19
CA ARG A 89 10.99 6.25 10.87
C ARG A 89 12.28 5.44 10.94
N GLU A 90 13.28 5.95 11.65
CA GLU A 90 14.60 5.33 11.80
C GLU A 90 14.52 3.92 12.44
N SER A 91 13.57 3.71 13.35
CA SER A 91 13.34 2.42 14.00
C SER A 91 12.65 1.43 13.05
N ILE A 92 11.68 1.90 12.27
CA ILE A 92 11.00 1.10 11.24
C ILE A 92 12.02 0.68 10.16
N PHE A 93 12.81 1.62 9.66
CA PHE A 93 13.88 1.36 8.71
C PHE A 93 14.90 0.36 9.26
N ALA A 94 15.32 0.52 10.52
CA ALA A 94 16.22 -0.43 11.16
C ALA A 94 15.59 -1.83 11.20
N ALA A 95 14.34 -1.97 11.65
CA ALA A 95 13.67 -3.26 11.69
C ALA A 95 13.48 -3.87 10.30
N TRP A 96 13.25 -3.05 9.27
CA TRP A 96 13.23 -3.47 7.87
C TRP A 96 14.57 -4.10 7.44
N VAL A 97 15.70 -3.49 7.79
CA VAL A 97 17.04 -3.95 7.37
C VAL A 97 17.58 -5.10 8.24
N TYR A 98 17.26 -5.12 9.54
CA TYR A 98 17.86 -6.04 10.51
C TYR A 98 17.03 -7.27 10.84
N GLU A 99 15.79 -7.36 10.35
CA GLU A 99 14.88 -8.47 10.67
C GLU A 99 14.83 -8.71 12.18
N LYS A 100 14.50 -7.67 12.94
CA LYS A 100 14.33 -7.80 14.38
C LYS A 100 13.13 -8.72 14.65
N GLU A 101 13.29 -9.66 15.57
CA GLU A 101 12.19 -10.45 16.12
C GLU A 101 11.51 -9.68 17.26
N ASP A 102 10.62 -8.76 16.93
CA ASP A 102 9.71 -8.14 17.89
C ASP A 102 8.26 -8.14 17.38
N ALA A 103 7.31 -7.75 18.22
CA ALA A 103 5.88 -7.77 17.86
C ALA A 103 5.52 -6.79 16.73
N ASN A 104 6.39 -5.82 16.40
CA ASN A 104 6.20 -4.90 15.28
C ASN A 104 6.75 -5.48 13.97
N ALA A 105 7.62 -6.49 14.04
CA ALA A 105 8.20 -7.18 12.90
C ALA A 105 7.14 -7.79 11.98
N TYR A 106 5.98 -8.19 12.51
CA TYR A 106 4.89 -8.77 11.73
C TYR A 106 4.34 -7.82 10.67
N PHE A 107 4.18 -6.53 10.97
CA PHE A 107 3.71 -5.54 9.97
C PHE A 107 4.76 -5.31 8.90
N ILE A 108 6.01 -5.15 9.34
CA ILE A 108 7.14 -4.94 8.43
C ILE A 108 7.28 -6.11 7.47
N GLU A 109 7.20 -7.33 8.00
CA GLU A 109 7.23 -8.56 7.21
C GLU A 109 6.02 -8.68 6.28
N ALA A 110 4.82 -8.32 6.75
CA ALA A 110 3.62 -8.31 5.92
C ALA A 110 3.76 -7.40 4.68
N TYR A 111 4.40 -6.23 4.82
CA TYR A 111 4.69 -5.34 3.68
C TYR A 111 5.87 -5.84 2.83
N LYS A 112 6.91 -6.43 3.43
CA LYS A 112 7.98 -7.10 2.66
C LYS A 112 7.42 -8.21 1.78
N GLN A 113 6.51 -9.03 2.29
CA GLN A 113 5.86 -10.09 1.53
C GLN A 113 5.02 -9.57 0.36
N ILE A 114 4.42 -8.38 0.48
CA ILE A 114 3.78 -7.69 -0.66
C ILE A 114 4.84 -7.41 -1.73
N LEU A 115 5.92 -6.71 -1.37
CA LEU A 115 6.98 -6.35 -2.32
C LEU A 115 7.64 -7.56 -2.99
N ASP A 116 7.81 -8.65 -2.24
CA ASP A 116 8.37 -9.93 -2.71
C ASP A 116 7.38 -10.77 -3.54
N ARG A 117 6.14 -10.31 -3.76
CA ARG A 117 5.06 -11.05 -4.44
C ARG A 117 4.73 -12.39 -3.75
N LYS A 118 5.01 -12.49 -2.44
CA LYS A 118 4.69 -13.65 -1.60
C LYS A 118 3.30 -13.53 -0.97
N ARG A 119 2.76 -12.31 -0.91
CA ARG A 119 1.41 -12.04 -0.41
C ARG A 119 0.40 -11.95 -1.54
N LYS A 120 -0.75 -12.59 -1.34
CA LYS A 120 -1.93 -12.42 -2.19
C LYS A 120 -3.05 -11.71 -1.43
N ALA A 121 -3.91 -10.99 -2.15
CA ALA A 121 -5.10 -10.38 -1.55
C ALA A 121 -6.13 -11.48 -1.23
N PRO A 122 -6.82 -11.39 -0.09
CA PRO A 122 -7.86 -12.35 0.25
C PRO A 122 -9.00 -12.31 -0.77
N ARG A 123 -9.52 -13.49 -1.14
CA ARG A 123 -10.66 -13.67 -2.07
C ARG A 123 -11.94 -14.14 -1.40
N ASN A 124 -11.89 -14.42 -0.10
CA ASN A 124 -13.03 -14.88 0.68
C ASN A 124 -12.83 -14.58 2.17
N VAL A 125 -13.89 -14.77 2.94
CA VAL A 125 -13.91 -14.50 4.38
C VAL A 125 -12.92 -15.37 5.18
N GLN A 126 -12.63 -16.59 4.72
CA GLN A 126 -11.68 -17.48 5.39
C GLN A 126 -10.24 -16.99 5.20
N GLU A 127 -9.89 -16.56 4.00
CA GLU A 127 -8.58 -15.95 3.71
C GLU A 127 -8.41 -14.62 4.44
N LEU A 128 -9.47 -13.80 4.49
CA LEU A 128 -9.49 -12.57 5.29
C LEU A 128 -9.16 -12.86 6.75
N ASN A 129 -9.79 -13.87 7.34
CA ASN A 129 -9.53 -14.23 8.72
C ASN A 129 -8.09 -14.69 8.96
N ARG A 130 -7.49 -15.44 8.03
CA ARG A 130 -6.06 -15.78 8.10
C ARG A 130 -5.18 -14.54 8.04
N VAL A 131 -5.53 -13.54 7.23
CA VAL A 131 -4.80 -12.27 7.18
C VAL A 131 -4.89 -11.53 8.51
N TYR A 132 -6.09 -11.44 9.10
CA TYR A 132 -6.28 -10.83 10.41
C TYR A 132 -5.49 -11.56 11.50
N GLU A 133 -5.53 -12.90 11.51
CA GLU A 133 -4.78 -13.72 12.46
C GLU A 133 -3.27 -13.47 12.38
N GLU A 134 -2.74 -13.38 11.16
CA GLU A 134 -1.31 -13.22 10.92
C GLU A 134 -0.82 -11.82 11.23
N VAL A 135 -1.54 -10.79 10.78
CA VAL A 135 -1.05 -9.41 10.78
C VAL A 135 -1.51 -8.64 12.03
N VAL A 136 -2.70 -8.94 12.54
CA VAL A 136 -3.30 -8.23 13.69
C VAL A 136 -3.23 -9.09 14.97
N TYR A 137 -3.77 -10.30 14.93
CA TYR A 137 -3.95 -11.11 16.14
C TYR A 137 -2.64 -11.50 16.83
N LYS A 138 -1.63 -11.95 16.06
CA LYS A 138 -0.34 -12.40 16.60
C LYS A 138 0.37 -11.34 17.45
N ARG A 139 0.15 -10.05 17.18
CA ARG A 139 0.73 -8.96 17.98
C ARG A 139 0.03 -8.74 19.31
N ASN A 140 -1.29 -8.87 19.34
CA ASN A 140 -2.13 -8.53 20.50
C ASN A 140 -2.83 -9.77 21.09
N ALA A 141 -2.14 -10.92 21.10
CA ALA A 141 -2.69 -12.19 21.59
C ALA A 141 -3.32 -12.09 23.00
N ALA A 142 -2.81 -11.21 23.87
CA ALA A 142 -3.37 -10.97 25.20
C ALA A 142 -4.74 -10.25 25.19
N PHE A 143 -4.94 -9.27 24.30
CA PHE A 143 -6.24 -8.61 24.08
C PHE A 143 -7.24 -9.61 23.49
N HIS A 144 -6.81 -10.38 22.49
CA HIS A 144 -7.71 -11.28 21.79
C HIS A 144 -8.13 -12.52 22.60
N ARG A 145 -7.26 -13.06 23.46
CA ARG A 145 -7.63 -14.17 24.37
C ARG A 145 -8.81 -13.85 25.30
N LYS A 146 -9.07 -12.57 25.56
CA LYS A 146 -10.21 -12.11 26.39
C LYS A 146 -11.47 -11.83 25.58
N ASN A 147 -11.32 -11.44 24.32
CA ASN A 147 -12.40 -10.86 23.52
C ASN A 147 -12.84 -11.72 22.32
N ILE A 148 -12.05 -12.72 21.91
CA ILE A 148 -12.37 -13.61 20.78
C ILE A 148 -12.74 -14.99 21.30
N GLN A 149 -13.99 -15.39 21.06
CA GLN A 149 -14.42 -16.77 21.25
C GLN A 149 -13.88 -17.63 20.09
N ARG A 150 -13.26 -18.77 20.41
CA ARG A 150 -12.50 -19.62 19.45
C ARG A 150 -13.30 -20.17 18.24
N PHE A 151 -14.61 -19.94 18.16
CA PHE A 151 -15.49 -20.55 17.15
C PHE A 151 -16.06 -19.56 16.12
N HIS A 152 -15.78 -18.26 16.25
CA HIS A 152 -16.29 -17.23 15.35
C HIS A 152 -15.16 -16.66 14.47
N LEU A 153 -15.49 -16.40 13.20
CA LEU A 153 -14.60 -15.73 12.25
C LEU A 153 -14.62 -14.21 12.47
N PHE A 154 -15.77 -13.68 12.89
CA PHE A 154 -16.01 -12.24 13.05
C PHE A 154 -16.65 -11.93 14.40
N ARG A 155 -16.81 -10.64 14.69
CA ARG A 155 -17.56 -10.22 15.88
C ARG A 155 -19.02 -10.70 15.80
N THR A 156 -19.57 -11.04 16.95
CA THR A 156 -20.94 -11.57 17.07
C THR A 156 -21.96 -10.52 17.45
N ASP A 157 -21.51 -9.34 17.84
CA ASP A 157 -22.34 -8.24 18.32
C ASP A 157 -21.76 -6.88 17.92
N ALA A 158 -22.61 -5.85 17.97
CA ALA A 158 -22.28 -4.47 17.59
C ALA A 158 -21.85 -3.60 18.79
N LEU A 159 -22.10 -4.06 20.02
CA LEU A 159 -21.93 -3.30 21.27
C LEU A 159 -20.46 -3.10 21.66
N SER A 160 -19.57 -3.80 20.99
CA SER A 160 -18.15 -3.90 21.30
C SER A 160 -17.24 -2.98 20.50
N LEU A 161 -17.76 -2.30 19.47
CA LEU A 161 -16.99 -1.32 18.71
C LEU A 161 -16.96 -0.02 19.53
N ASP A 162 -15.82 0.30 20.13
CA ASP A 162 -15.66 1.53 20.90
C ASP A 162 -15.55 2.78 19.98
N GLU A 163 -15.52 3.97 20.56
CA GLU A 163 -15.32 5.23 19.82
C GLU A 163 -13.96 5.31 19.10
N THR A 164 -12.96 4.49 19.46
CA THR A 164 -11.62 4.48 18.88
C THR A 164 -11.46 3.54 17.68
N THR A 165 -12.32 2.52 17.60
CA THR A 165 -12.36 1.49 16.54
C THR A 165 -13.47 1.76 15.52
N ASN A 166 -14.50 2.53 15.89
CA ASN A 166 -15.54 2.98 14.98
C ASN A 166 -15.07 4.15 14.10
N PHE A 167 -14.91 3.86 12.79
CA PHE A 167 -14.65 4.90 11.80
C PHE A 167 -15.76 5.95 11.76
N VAL A 168 -17.02 5.51 11.84
CA VAL A 168 -18.22 6.35 11.96
C VAL A 168 -18.80 6.19 13.35
N SER A 169 -18.67 7.21 14.20
CA SER A 169 -18.99 7.16 15.63
C SER A 169 -20.46 6.81 15.95
N SER A 170 -21.39 7.01 15.00
CA SER A 170 -22.81 6.69 15.16
C SER A 170 -23.23 5.40 14.44
N TYR A 171 -22.29 4.59 13.96
CA TYR A 171 -22.59 3.39 13.17
C TYR A 171 -21.83 2.18 13.71
N PRO A 172 -22.51 1.23 14.38
CA PRO A 172 -21.86 0.11 15.06
C PRO A 172 -21.57 -1.08 14.12
N GLY A 173 -21.55 -0.88 12.79
CA GLY A 173 -21.39 -1.96 11.83
C GLY A 173 -22.64 -2.84 11.70
N LEU A 174 -22.51 -3.95 10.96
CA LEU A 174 -23.59 -4.93 10.83
C LEU A 174 -23.80 -5.73 12.13
N PRO A 175 -25.04 -6.09 12.49
CA PRO A 175 -25.33 -6.57 13.83
C PRO A 175 -24.94 -8.03 14.08
N SER A 176 -24.89 -8.88 13.05
CA SER A 176 -24.59 -10.31 13.20
C SER A 176 -23.40 -10.78 12.35
N GLU A 177 -22.74 -11.86 12.79
CA GLU A 177 -21.69 -12.52 12.02
C GLU A 177 -22.18 -12.99 10.65
N THR A 178 -23.44 -13.46 10.56
CA THR A 178 -24.03 -13.87 9.28
C THR A 178 -24.13 -12.71 8.30
N ASP A 179 -24.57 -11.54 8.76
CA ASP A 179 -24.64 -10.33 7.92
C ASP A 179 -23.24 -9.90 7.48
N ILE A 180 -22.26 -9.95 8.38
CA ILE A 180 -20.86 -9.64 8.06
C ILE A 180 -20.31 -10.60 6.99
N ILE A 181 -20.57 -11.91 7.13
CA ILE A 181 -20.12 -12.93 6.15
C ILE A 181 -20.76 -12.66 4.79
N GLN A 182 -22.06 -12.39 4.74
CA GLN A 182 -22.77 -12.10 3.49
C GLN A 182 -22.20 -10.85 2.81
N GLU A 183 -22.04 -9.77 3.58
CA GLU A 183 -21.50 -8.51 3.10
C GLU A 183 -20.10 -8.64 2.51
N LEU A 184 -19.21 -9.30 3.24
CA LEU A 184 -17.83 -9.47 2.79
C LEU A 184 -17.73 -10.48 1.64
N SER A 185 -18.56 -11.51 1.62
CA SER A 185 -18.61 -12.44 0.49
C SER A 185 -19.01 -11.71 -0.79
N PHE A 186 -20.01 -10.82 -0.71
CA PHE A 186 -20.36 -9.94 -1.81
C PHE A 186 -19.21 -9.00 -2.18
N ALA A 187 -18.57 -8.34 -1.20
CA ALA A 187 -17.45 -7.43 -1.46
C ALA A 187 -16.27 -8.14 -2.15
N PHE A 188 -15.95 -9.38 -1.77
CA PHE A 188 -14.90 -10.17 -2.42
C PHE A 188 -15.29 -10.60 -3.82
N GLN A 189 -16.53 -11.05 -4.04
CA GLN A 189 -17.05 -11.33 -5.38
C GLN A 189 -16.99 -10.07 -6.27
N PHE A 190 -17.27 -8.90 -5.69
CA PHE A 190 -17.20 -7.63 -6.40
C PHE A 190 -15.78 -7.28 -6.85
N LEU A 191 -14.74 -7.62 -6.09
CA LEU A 191 -13.35 -7.45 -6.55
C LEU A 191 -13.02 -8.29 -7.80
N ASP A 192 -13.74 -9.38 -8.03
CA ASP A 192 -13.57 -10.26 -9.19
C ASP A 192 -14.54 -9.94 -10.34
N SER A 193 -15.36 -8.90 -10.20
CA SER A 193 -16.32 -8.45 -11.23
C SER A 193 -15.64 -7.84 -12.48
N SER A 194 -16.42 -7.36 -13.44
CA SER A 194 -15.93 -6.68 -14.66
C SER A 194 -15.67 -5.17 -14.50
N PHE A 195 -15.94 -4.59 -13.32
CA PHE A 195 -15.67 -3.18 -13.04
C PHE A 195 -14.17 -2.84 -13.12
N ASP A 196 -13.83 -1.58 -13.38
CA ASP A 196 -12.43 -1.15 -13.34
C ASP A 196 -11.85 -1.25 -11.91
N VAL A 197 -10.52 -1.34 -11.83
CA VAL A 197 -9.80 -1.53 -10.56
C VAL A 197 -10.10 -0.43 -9.53
N PHE A 198 -10.35 0.81 -9.96
CA PHE A 198 -10.54 1.94 -9.06
C PHE A 198 -11.97 2.00 -8.53
N THR A 199 -12.96 1.65 -9.36
CA THR A 199 -14.33 1.41 -8.87
C THR A 199 -14.37 0.23 -7.90
N LYS A 200 -13.67 -0.88 -8.22
CA LYS A 200 -13.56 -2.05 -7.34
C LYS A 200 -13.05 -1.71 -5.94
N ILE A 201 -11.93 -0.99 -5.84
CA ILE A 201 -11.39 -0.61 -4.52
C ILE A 201 -12.27 0.38 -3.77
N SER A 202 -12.89 1.33 -4.49
CA SER A 202 -13.74 2.36 -3.89
C SER A 202 -14.98 1.76 -3.23
N LEU A 203 -15.60 0.80 -3.91
CA LEU A 203 -16.81 0.13 -3.40
C LEU A 203 -16.46 -0.97 -2.39
N PHE A 204 -15.33 -1.66 -2.56
CA PHE A 204 -14.84 -2.59 -1.52
C PHE A 204 -14.59 -1.85 -0.20
N LEU A 205 -13.96 -0.66 -0.26
CA LEU A 205 -13.77 0.20 0.92
C LEU A 205 -15.10 0.47 1.63
N PHE A 206 -16.15 0.80 0.88
CA PHE A 206 -17.49 1.01 1.43
C PHE A 206 -18.02 -0.24 2.15
N PHE A 207 -18.06 -1.39 1.46
CA PHE A 207 -18.64 -2.62 2.02
C PHE A 207 -17.84 -3.17 3.21
N PHE A 208 -16.52 -3.01 3.19
CA PHE A 208 -15.67 -3.39 4.31
C PHE A 208 -15.92 -2.50 5.54
N LEU A 209 -15.99 -1.17 5.35
CA LEU A 209 -16.24 -0.25 6.46
C LEU A 209 -17.69 -0.25 6.93
N ARG A 210 -18.63 -0.72 6.10
CA ARG A 210 -20.01 -0.99 6.50
C ARG A 210 -20.11 -2.26 7.36
N SER A 211 -19.41 -3.32 7.00
CA SER A 211 -19.44 -4.57 7.77
C SER A 211 -18.74 -4.43 9.12
N MET A 212 -17.60 -3.72 9.18
CA MET A 212 -16.72 -3.67 10.37
C MET A 212 -16.53 -5.06 10.99
N PRO A 213 -15.89 -6.00 10.27
CA PRO A 213 -15.92 -7.42 10.62
C PRO A 213 -15.32 -7.80 11.99
N TYR A 214 -14.37 -7.02 12.49
CA TYR A 214 -13.60 -7.36 13.70
C TYR A 214 -13.86 -6.37 14.84
N TYR A 215 -13.50 -6.77 16.06
CA TYR A 215 -13.56 -5.92 17.24
C TYR A 215 -12.57 -4.75 17.20
N ASN A 216 -11.51 -4.83 16.40
CA ASN A 216 -10.48 -3.79 16.28
C ASN A 216 -9.77 -3.85 14.92
N GLU A 217 -9.00 -2.80 14.61
CA GLU A 217 -8.11 -2.70 13.45
C GLU A 217 -8.76 -2.92 12.07
N ASN A 218 -10.08 -2.78 11.95
CA ASN A 218 -10.79 -2.88 10.67
C ASN A 218 -10.21 -1.90 9.64
N PHE A 219 -9.94 -0.67 10.04
CA PHE A 219 -9.46 0.36 9.12
C PHE A 219 -8.05 0.06 8.61
N PHE A 220 -7.14 -0.38 9.49
CA PHE A 220 -5.81 -0.87 9.11
C PHE A 220 -5.94 -2.06 8.15
N LEU A 221 -6.77 -3.05 8.49
CA LEU A 221 -6.93 -4.26 7.69
C LEU A 221 -7.49 -3.95 6.31
N CYS A 222 -8.44 -3.01 6.21
CA CYS A 222 -8.98 -2.53 4.95
C CYS A 222 -7.87 -1.91 4.07
N LYS A 223 -7.07 -0.99 4.63
CA LYS A 223 -5.90 -0.39 3.94
C LYS A 223 -4.96 -1.49 3.43
N TYR A 224 -4.58 -2.43 4.30
CA TYR A 224 -3.68 -3.53 3.95
C TYR A 224 -4.22 -4.42 2.82
N ILE A 225 -5.51 -4.76 2.84
CA ILE A 225 -6.15 -5.56 1.78
C ILE A 225 -6.12 -4.81 0.45
N LEU A 226 -6.52 -3.53 0.46
CA LEU A 226 -6.49 -2.71 -0.75
C LEU A 226 -5.07 -2.57 -1.31
N SER A 227 -4.06 -2.42 -0.45
CA SER A 227 -2.65 -2.45 -0.83
C SER A 227 -2.27 -3.78 -1.47
N THR A 228 -2.58 -4.92 -0.86
CA THR A 228 -2.28 -6.25 -1.45
C THR A 228 -2.96 -6.42 -2.81
N TYR A 229 -4.22 -5.99 -2.93
CA TYR A 229 -5.00 -6.10 -4.15
C TYR A 229 -4.43 -5.25 -5.29
N LEU A 230 -4.12 -3.98 -5.02
CA LEU A 230 -3.52 -3.10 -6.02
C LEU A 230 -2.14 -3.59 -6.48
N PHE A 231 -1.33 -4.10 -5.54
CA PHE A 231 -0.01 -4.63 -5.88
C PHE A 231 -0.13 -5.85 -6.81
N GLU A 232 -1.06 -6.76 -6.54
CA GLU A 232 -1.35 -7.91 -7.42
C GLU A 232 -1.82 -7.49 -8.80
N LYS A 233 -2.64 -6.44 -8.89
CA LYS A 233 -3.12 -5.88 -10.16
C LYS A 233 -2.08 -5.05 -10.92
N GLY A 234 -0.85 -4.96 -10.39
CA GLY A 234 0.27 -4.28 -11.04
C GLY A 234 0.41 -2.80 -10.72
N TYR A 235 -0.40 -2.26 -9.81
CA TYR A 235 -0.33 -0.87 -9.35
C TYR A 235 0.59 -0.74 -8.13
N SER A 236 1.84 -1.20 -8.25
CA SER A 236 2.75 -1.33 -7.11
C SER A 236 3.03 -0.02 -6.38
N LEU A 237 3.09 1.11 -7.10
CA LEU A 237 3.32 2.42 -6.48
C LEU A 237 2.12 2.89 -5.66
N MET A 238 0.91 2.80 -6.24
CA MET A 238 -0.31 3.18 -5.55
C MET A 238 -0.59 2.28 -4.34
N SER A 239 -0.24 1.00 -4.44
CA SER A 239 -0.46 0.05 -3.35
C SER A 239 0.19 0.46 -2.03
N LEU A 240 1.31 1.20 -2.08
CA LEU A 240 2.07 1.61 -0.90
C LEU A 240 1.72 3.03 -0.44
N THR A 241 0.77 3.70 -1.10
CA THR A 241 0.29 5.04 -0.70
C THR A 241 -1.17 5.05 -0.27
N MET A 242 -1.88 3.93 -0.40
CA MET A 242 -3.30 3.83 -0.08
C MET A 242 -3.65 4.29 1.33
N GLY A 243 -2.91 3.88 2.36
CA GLY A 243 -3.19 4.30 3.73
C GLY A 243 -2.98 5.79 3.94
N GLN A 244 -1.94 6.37 3.34
CA GLN A 244 -1.72 7.82 3.34
C GLN A 244 -2.86 8.59 2.66
N LEU A 245 -3.33 8.12 1.51
CA LEU A 245 -4.42 8.77 0.78
C LEU A 245 -5.72 8.70 1.58
N ILE A 246 -6.03 7.53 2.13
CA ILE A 246 -7.21 7.33 2.96
C ILE A 246 -7.15 8.22 4.22
N GLU A 247 -6.00 8.33 4.88
CA GLU A 247 -5.90 9.17 6.08
C GLU A 247 -6.04 10.66 5.74
N ARG A 248 -5.37 11.15 4.70
CA ARG A 248 -5.49 12.55 4.26
C ARG A 248 -6.93 12.96 3.97
N ASN A 249 -7.75 12.00 3.51
CA ASN A 249 -9.13 12.19 3.10
C ASN A 249 -10.16 11.70 4.14
N LYS A 250 -9.71 11.30 5.33
CA LYS A 250 -10.52 10.61 6.35
C LYS A 250 -11.75 11.40 6.80
N ALA A 251 -11.60 12.70 7.00
CA ALA A 251 -12.70 13.54 7.49
C ALA A 251 -13.88 13.59 6.50
N GLU A 252 -13.57 13.79 5.22
CA GLU A 252 -14.58 13.81 4.17
C GLU A 252 -15.13 12.41 3.89
N LEU A 253 -14.27 11.38 3.87
CA LEU A 253 -14.69 9.98 3.77
C LEU A 253 -15.69 9.62 4.88
N LYS A 254 -15.39 9.99 6.14
CA LYS A 254 -16.28 9.78 7.28
C LYS A 254 -17.61 10.50 7.09
N THR A 255 -17.60 11.72 6.57
CA THR A 255 -18.81 12.51 6.33
C THR A 255 -19.72 11.85 5.29
N LYS A 256 -19.15 11.44 4.14
CA LYS A 256 -19.89 10.77 3.07
C LYS A 256 -20.42 9.40 3.51
N LEU A 257 -19.60 8.61 4.19
CA LEU A 257 -20.02 7.31 4.74
C LEU A 257 -21.14 7.47 5.77
N SER A 258 -21.02 8.41 6.71
CA SER A 258 -22.04 8.62 7.75
C SER A 258 -23.41 8.89 7.15
N LYS A 259 -23.48 9.74 6.10
CA LYS A 259 -24.74 10.04 5.40
C LYS A 259 -25.36 8.78 4.79
N ILE A 260 -24.59 8.01 4.03
CA ILE A 260 -25.06 6.79 3.36
C ILE A 260 -25.51 5.73 4.38
N LEU A 261 -24.75 5.58 5.48
CA LEU A 261 -25.02 4.58 6.51
C LEU A 261 -26.25 4.93 7.37
N GLN A 262 -26.50 6.22 7.64
CA GLN A 262 -27.71 6.68 8.33
C GLN A 262 -28.97 6.42 7.51
N GLU A 263 -28.90 6.56 6.18
CA GLU A 263 -30.02 6.28 5.29
C GLU A 263 -30.28 4.77 5.12
N GLY A 264 -29.26 3.93 5.34
CA GLY A 264 -29.35 2.46 5.26
C GLY A 264 -29.52 1.91 3.84
N ARG A 265 -29.52 2.79 2.84
CA ARG A 265 -29.65 2.53 1.40
C ARG A 265 -29.15 3.76 0.65
N GLY A 266 -28.83 3.64 -0.64
CA GLY A 266 -28.54 4.83 -1.43
C GLY A 266 -27.58 4.65 -2.60
N ASN A 267 -27.37 5.75 -3.31
CA ASN A 267 -26.43 5.82 -4.41
C ASN A 267 -24.99 5.93 -3.89
N LEU A 268 -24.12 5.03 -4.34
CA LEU A 268 -22.69 5.03 -4.00
C LEU A 268 -21.85 5.87 -4.95
N PHE A 269 -22.45 6.49 -5.97
CA PHE A 269 -21.76 7.31 -6.98
C PHE A 269 -20.88 8.40 -6.35
N ASP A 270 -21.43 9.23 -5.46
CA ASP A 270 -20.70 10.36 -4.87
C ASP A 270 -19.50 9.89 -4.03
N LEU A 271 -19.64 8.76 -3.34
CA LEU A 271 -18.57 8.14 -2.56
C LEU A 271 -17.49 7.57 -3.48
N ALA A 272 -17.90 6.80 -4.49
CA ALA A 272 -16.98 6.22 -5.45
C ALA A 272 -16.24 7.30 -6.26
N SER A 273 -16.92 8.37 -6.65
CA SER A 273 -16.35 9.50 -7.39
C SER A 273 -15.32 10.24 -6.54
N PHE A 274 -15.65 10.49 -5.27
CA PHE A 274 -14.70 11.03 -4.30
C PHE A 274 -13.46 10.15 -4.14
N CYS A 275 -13.65 8.83 -4.10
CA CYS A 275 -12.52 7.91 -4.00
C CYS A 275 -11.62 7.96 -5.24
N VAL A 276 -12.20 8.04 -6.44
CA VAL A 276 -11.46 8.23 -7.69
C VAL A 276 -10.67 9.54 -7.68
N ASP A 277 -11.27 10.63 -7.17
CA ASP A 277 -10.61 11.93 -7.11
C ASP A 277 -9.37 11.91 -6.18
N PHE A 278 -9.44 11.30 -5.00
CA PHE A 278 -8.23 11.24 -4.16
C PHE A 278 -7.19 10.22 -4.66
N LEU A 279 -7.59 9.19 -5.41
CA LEU A 279 -6.64 8.29 -6.08
C LEU A 279 -5.86 9.03 -7.16
N HIS A 280 -6.53 9.95 -7.87
CA HIS A 280 -5.92 10.87 -8.82
C HIS A 280 -4.85 11.75 -8.15
N ASP A 281 -5.17 12.36 -7.02
CA ASP A 281 -4.21 13.14 -6.22
C ASP A 281 -2.98 12.32 -5.82
N GLY A 282 -3.19 11.04 -5.51
CA GLY A 282 -2.11 10.10 -5.19
C GLY A 282 -1.19 9.82 -6.37
N ILE A 283 -1.75 9.54 -7.55
CA ILE A 283 -0.97 9.34 -8.78
C ILE A 283 -0.22 10.62 -9.17
N SER A 284 -0.87 11.77 -9.08
CA SER A 284 -0.26 13.07 -9.35
C SER A 284 0.92 13.34 -8.41
N SER A 285 0.75 13.09 -7.11
CA SER A 285 1.79 13.25 -6.09
C SER A 285 2.98 12.33 -6.34
N LEU A 286 2.73 11.05 -6.63
CA LEU A 286 3.76 10.07 -6.95
C LEU A 286 4.52 10.42 -8.23
N SER A 287 3.79 10.87 -9.26
CA SER A 287 4.38 11.30 -10.53
C SER A 287 5.33 12.47 -10.35
N PHE A 288 4.92 13.45 -9.55
CA PHE A 288 5.75 14.60 -9.21
C PHE A 288 6.99 14.21 -8.40
N GLU A 289 6.83 13.37 -7.37
CA GLU A 289 7.96 12.88 -6.56
C GLU A 289 8.97 12.12 -7.41
N LEU A 290 8.49 11.22 -8.27
CA LEU A 290 9.32 10.41 -9.15
C LEU A 290 10.07 11.28 -10.16
N ALA A 291 9.40 12.25 -10.77
CA ALA A 291 10.03 13.19 -11.69
C ALA A 291 11.14 13.98 -10.98
N LYS A 292 10.85 14.54 -9.80
CA LYS A 292 11.83 15.29 -8.99
C LYS A 292 13.07 14.44 -8.67
N LYS A 293 12.87 13.20 -8.25
CA LYS A 293 13.98 12.26 -8.00
C LYS A 293 14.76 11.95 -9.27
N LYS A 294 14.10 11.68 -10.40
CA LYS A 294 14.77 11.44 -11.70
C LYS A 294 15.65 12.62 -12.14
N TYR A 295 15.16 13.86 -12.02
CA TYR A 295 15.95 15.06 -12.33
C TYR A 295 17.18 15.25 -11.45
N SER A 296 17.16 14.67 -10.24
CA SER A 296 18.28 14.73 -9.29
C SER A 296 19.39 13.74 -9.62
N ILE A 297 19.16 12.78 -10.51
CA ILE A 297 20.17 11.82 -10.95
C ILE A 297 21.01 12.47 -12.08
N PRO A 298 22.35 12.46 -11.99
CA PRO A 298 23.20 12.97 -13.07
C PRO A 298 22.91 12.27 -14.41
N LYS A 299 22.85 13.00 -15.54
CA LYS A 299 22.47 12.47 -16.87
C LYS A 299 23.36 11.34 -17.43
N ASN A 300 24.57 11.15 -16.89
CA ASN A 300 25.54 10.12 -17.33
C ASN A 300 25.63 8.93 -16.36
N SER A 301 24.53 8.63 -15.67
CA SER A 301 24.44 7.65 -14.59
C SER A 301 24.00 6.28 -15.12
N GLN A 302 24.79 5.70 -16.01
CA GLN A 302 24.74 4.25 -16.23
C GLN A 302 25.83 3.59 -15.39
N PRO A 303 25.63 2.34 -14.92
CA PRO A 303 26.67 1.60 -14.23
C PRO A 303 27.85 1.42 -15.17
N LYS A 304 28.96 2.10 -14.89
CA LYS A 304 30.17 2.05 -15.72
C LYS A 304 30.98 0.78 -15.43
N ILE A 305 32.02 0.52 -16.23
CA ILE A 305 32.81 -0.72 -16.12
C ILE A 305 33.71 -0.70 -14.87
N LYS A 306 34.26 0.46 -14.49
CA LYS A 306 35.22 0.58 -13.39
C LYS A 306 34.56 0.58 -12.01
N ASN A 307 35.22 -0.04 -11.04
CA ASN A 307 34.68 -0.22 -9.68
C ASN A 307 34.38 1.09 -8.95
N ASP A 308 35.25 2.10 -9.09
CA ASP A 308 35.05 3.43 -8.51
C ASP A 308 33.81 4.13 -9.10
N GLU A 309 33.62 4.02 -10.41
CA GLU A 309 32.48 4.59 -11.10
C GLU A 309 31.17 3.86 -10.77
N LYS A 310 31.19 2.52 -10.67
CA LYS A 310 30.04 1.73 -10.19
C LYS A 310 29.63 2.14 -8.78
N LEU A 311 30.60 2.25 -7.88
CA LEU A 311 30.33 2.66 -6.49
C LEU A 311 29.72 4.07 -6.44
N ASN A 312 30.30 5.04 -7.17
CA ASN A 312 29.76 6.40 -7.26
C ASN A 312 28.33 6.40 -7.81
N TYR A 313 28.05 5.59 -8.83
CA TYR A 313 26.72 5.48 -9.41
C TYR A 313 25.69 5.01 -8.38
N TYR A 314 25.92 3.88 -7.70
CA TYR A 314 24.97 3.37 -6.72
C TYR A 314 24.84 4.26 -5.49
N LEU A 315 25.93 4.89 -5.01
CA LEU A 315 25.84 5.89 -3.94
C LEU A 315 25.02 7.12 -4.38
N SER A 316 25.09 7.52 -5.66
CA SER A 316 24.25 8.60 -6.20
C SER A 316 22.78 8.20 -6.23
N LEU A 317 22.47 6.97 -6.67
CA LEU A 317 21.10 6.45 -6.59
C LEU A 317 20.61 6.38 -5.15
N GLY A 318 21.43 5.85 -4.23
CA GLY A 318 21.13 5.81 -2.80
C GLY A 318 20.87 7.20 -2.21
N ASN A 319 21.62 8.23 -2.63
CA ASN A 319 21.41 9.60 -2.18
C ASN A 319 20.04 10.17 -2.59
N VAL A 320 19.52 9.75 -3.74
CA VAL A 320 18.23 10.24 -4.28
C VAL A 320 17.05 9.40 -3.75
N PHE A 321 17.24 8.09 -3.64
CA PHE A 321 16.15 7.12 -3.41
C PHE A 321 16.14 6.47 -2.03
N ALA A 322 17.17 6.61 -1.20
CA ALA A 322 17.22 6.01 0.13
C ALA A 322 17.41 7.08 1.22
N SER A 323 16.52 7.10 2.23
CA SER A 323 16.51 8.14 3.26
C SER A 323 17.81 8.23 4.07
N TYR A 324 18.52 7.11 4.23
CA TYR A 324 19.74 7.04 5.04
C TYR A 324 20.99 6.67 4.21
N GLY A 325 20.88 6.62 2.89
CA GLY A 325 21.94 6.08 2.03
C GLY A 325 21.99 4.55 2.05
N LEU A 326 23.16 3.98 1.75
CA LEU A 326 23.36 2.55 1.53
C LEU A 326 24.30 1.94 2.57
N ASN A 327 23.99 0.73 3.05
CA ASN A 327 24.94 -0.04 3.85
C ASN A 327 25.91 -0.83 2.95
N ILE A 328 27.01 -1.30 3.54
CA ILE A 328 28.08 -1.97 2.78
C ILE A 328 27.63 -3.26 2.07
N PHE A 329 26.65 -3.98 2.63
CA PHE A 329 26.12 -5.22 2.04
C PHE A 329 25.20 -4.92 0.85
N GLU A 330 24.42 -3.84 0.90
CA GLU A 330 23.65 -3.37 -0.26
C GLU A 330 24.59 -2.95 -1.40
N ILE A 331 25.67 -2.23 -1.07
CA ILE A 331 26.68 -1.82 -2.05
C ILE A 331 27.35 -3.05 -2.68
N GLU A 332 27.83 -4.00 -1.88
CA GLU A 332 28.46 -5.23 -2.38
C GLU A 332 27.52 -6.01 -3.30
N LYS A 333 26.26 -6.22 -2.87
CA LYS A 333 25.26 -6.97 -3.64
C LYS A 333 25.00 -6.38 -5.02
N GLU A 334 24.87 -5.05 -5.11
CA GLU A 334 24.45 -4.40 -6.36
C GLU A 334 25.66 -4.03 -7.25
N THR A 335 26.85 -3.85 -6.67
CA THR A 335 28.08 -3.54 -7.42
C THR A 335 28.89 -4.79 -7.81
N GLY A 336 28.79 -5.89 -7.05
CA GLY A 336 29.68 -7.05 -7.12
C GLY A 336 31.10 -6.79 -6.63
N ILE A 337 31.36 -5.64 -6.00
CA ILE A 337 32.68 -5.25 -5.52
C ILE A 337 32.88 -5.81 -4.11
N SER A 338 34.04 -6.41 -3.84
CA SER A 338 34.34 -6.94 -2.50
C SER A 338 34.33 -5.84 -1.42
N ILE A 339 33.85 -6.19 -0.23
CA ILE A 339 33.85 -5.30 0.95
C ILE A 339 35.20 -4.59 1.21
N PRO A 340 36.38 -5.26 1.15
CA PRO A 340 37.66 -4.58 1.33
C PRO A 340 37.92 -3.47 0.30
N THR A 341 37.54 -3.72 -0.95
CA THR A 341 37.66 -2.74 -2.03
C THR A 341 36.67 -1.58 -1.83
N ILE A 342 35.42 -1.85 -1.45
CA ILE A 342 34.43 -0.82 -1.11
C ILE A 342 34.96 0.08 0.00
N ASN A 343 35.46 -0.50 1.10
CA ASN A 343 36.00 0.25 2.23
C ASN A 343 37.16 1.16 1.84
N ARG A 344 38.05 0.71 0.94
CA ARG A 344 39.15 1.54 0.40
C ARG A 344 38.62 2.77 -0.32
N PHE A 345 37.60 2.60 -1.16
CA PHE A 345 36.99 3.71 -1.88
C PHE A 345 36.21 4.65 -0.96
N LEU A 346 35.41 4.12 -0.03
CA LEU A 346 34.68 4.94 0.94
C LEU A 346 35.63 5.76 1.82
N LYS A 347 36.76 5.18 2.24
CA LYS A 347 37.81 5.90 2.97
C LYS A 347 38.35 7.08 2.17
N ARG A 348 38.70 6.86 0.90
CA ARG A 348 39.16 7.92 0.00
C ARG A 348 38.10 9.02 -0.18
N MET A 349 36.83 8.66 -0.42
CA MET A 349 35.74 9.64 -0.57
C MET A 349 35.50 10.45 0.71
N ARG A 350 35.72 9.84 1.89
CA ARG A 350 35.68 10.53 3.18
C ARG A 350 36.82 11.52 3.33
N GLU A 351 38.05 11.13 2.96
CA GLU A 351 39.23 12.01 2.96
C GLU A 351 39.06 13.18 1.98
N GLU A 352 38.38 12.96 0.85
CA GLU A 352 37.99 14.00 -0.13
C GLU A 352 36.81 14.87 0.35
N GLY A 353 36.22 14.60 1.52
CA GLY A 353 35.10 15.38 2.06
C GLY A 353 33.77 15.20 1.31
N ARG A 354 33.61 14.12 0.53
CA ARG A 354 32.45 13.85 -0.35
C ARG A 354 31.44 12.85 0.22
N LEU A 355 31.72 12.29 1.39
CA LEU A 355 30.94 11.21 1.99
C LEU A 355 30.28 11.65 3.31
N GLN A 356 29.01 11.30 3.50
CA GLN A 356 28.32 11.27 4.78
C GLN A 356 28.20 9.83 5.27
N GLN A 357 28.30 9.66 6.59
CA GLN A 357 28.08 8.37 7.24
C GLN A 357 27.11 8.58 8.41
N LYS A 358 26.07 7.76 8.46
CA LYS A 358 25.11 7.71 9.58
C LYS A 358 24.98 6.29 10.07
N ARG A 359 25.06 6.10 11.40
CA ARG A 359 24.82 4.80 12.03
C ARG A 359 23.34 4.65 12.35
N ILE A 360 22.70 3.63 11.78
CA ILE A 360 21.29 3.30 12.05
C ILE A 360 21.26 1.90 12.66
N GLY A 361 20.94 1.78 13.94
CA GLY A 361 21.05 0.50 14.66
C GLY A 361 22.50 0.00 14.70
N ARG A 362 22.76 -1.16 14.07
CA ARG A 362 24.07 -1.84 14.13
C ARG A 362 24.96 -1.67 12.89
N ARG A 363 24.48 -1.04 11.80
CA ARG A 363 25.27 -0.79 10.58
C ARG A 363 25.41 0.70 10.30
N ASP A 364 26.49 0.99 9.60
CA ASP A 364 26.75 2.26 8.98
C ASP A 364 26.10 2.32 7.60
N PHE A 365 25.51 3.47 7.31
CA PHE A 365 24.96 3.80 6.01
C PHE A 365 25.72 5.01 5.45
N PHE A 366 25.95 4.97 4.15
CA PHE A 366 26.80 5.89 3.43
C PHE A 366 25.99 6.61 2.34
N SER A 367 26.14 7.92 2.27
CA SER A 367 25.54 8.78 1.24
C SER A 367 26.56 9.82 0.75
N LEU A 368 26.32 10.39 -0.42
CA LEU A 368 27.13 11.48 -0.94
C LEU A 368 26.77 12.79 -0.23
N LYS A 369 27.74 13.69 -0.08
CA LYS A 369 27.52 15.04 0.46
C LYS A 369 26.89 15.98 -0.54
#